data_AF-A0A9N9XX87-F1
#
_entry.id   AF-A0A9N9XX87-F1
#
_cell.length_a   1.000
_cell.length_b   1.000
_cell.length_c   1.000
_cell.angle_alpha   90.00
_cell.angle_beta   90.00
_cell.angle_gamma   90.00
#
_symmetry.space_group_name_H-M   'P 1'
#
loop_
_entity.id
_entity.type
_entity.pdbx_description
1 polymer ?
#
loop_
_entity_poly.entity_id
_entity_poly.type
_entity_poly.pdbx_seq_one_letter_code
_entity_poly.pdbx_strand_id
1 'polypeptide(L)'
;MVDPLGVAELALGTGSLTLQAVDECIKFYKLFAEASHMPETQRFLQVRLQMEQQRFLNFAEEVGFLSADADLNRSLSAHSSTIQGAVLELKTLFEKFQQVNGRYVSLTPHDESSESASPPSLTDLLHDTKTRVESINLVSTIKEEAKSSEVGSIIENAKKRAAKLRKIVTEPRRLVWAAFDQDKFIELVRKLSEINTYLIAFLDDARARKIEKATEASYLEMLQMRNDVDGLKAIVQALTHVAYQNQVVRWTPTTTEALEFPAATVKVQASMRRMITMRQLANIKIHRLEVSQDGESDLGTTPARLDNDFNITDSFAPGEITDSRQIISLSKQNVWLELLSIALPEDFRSPHCQGYIRIHDKGSQPIFKLVLKAPDEIHSPVTIFSLRDLLAAVPMPSLSRRAALSLTLATSLGNFHNVGWLHKGLRSRNILLVSSNLKTADLSQPYITGFELSRPSEMSELTDKARFEPEVDMYRHPLVQGGENAGAYGKAYDLYSLGIVFLEIAYWSPIESILNIENVGTLTAEKLRSIRATIIDDGREIEPNALEGGIELLTSSHFVESRFLQRVAALCGDLYRDIVQLLLRATEIESPVYRGEKAASRHRRLQDIFREGVLERLQKINEGF
;
A
#
# COMPACT_ATOMS: atom_id res chain seq x y z
N MET A 1 35.80 -5.90 -42.90
CA MET A 1 34.66 -5.01 -43.18
C MET A 1 33.42 -5.88 -43.07
N VAL A 2 32.72 -5.81 -41.93
CA VAL A 2 31.53 -6.65 -41.67
C VAL A 2 30.35 -6.01 -42.38
N ASP A 3 29.61 -6.80 -43.15
CA ASP A 3 28.48 -6.36 -43.98
C ASP A 3 27.34 -5.78 -43.10
N PRO A 4 27.00 -4.48 -43.22
CA PRO A 4 25.99 -3.83 -42.39
C PRO A 4 24.58 -4.43 -42.56
N LEU A 5 24.30 -5.08 -43.70
CA LEU A 5 22.99 -5.67 -43.99
C LEU A 5 22.76 -7.00 -43.26
N GLY A 6 23.81 -7.82 -43.09
CA GLY A 6 23.71 -9.10 -42.38
C GLY A 6 23.50 -8.94 -40.86
N VAL A 7 24.01 -7.86 -40.27
CA VAL A 7 23.81 -7.54 -38.83
C VAL A 7 22.37 -7.11 -38.55
N ALA A 8 21.72 -6.42 -39.49
CA ALA A 8 20.32 -6.00 -39.35
C ALA A 8 19.33 -7.18 -39.50
N GLU A 9 19.58 -8.11 -40.43
CA GLU A 9 18.74 -9.31 -40.61
C GLU A 9 18.86 -10.30 -39.43
N LEU A 10 20.05 -10.48 -38.86
CA LEU A 10 20.25 -11.26 -37.63
C LEU A 10 19.61 -10.61 -36.39
N ALA A 11 19.61 -9.28 -36.30
CA ALA A 11 18.97 -8.53 -35.21
C ALA A 11 17.43 -8.63 -35.26
N LEU A 12 16.83 -8.63 -36.45
CA LEU A 12 15.38 -8.80 -36.62
C LEU A 12 14.91 -10.24 -36.28
N GLY A 13 15.68 -11.26 -36.66
CA GLY A 13 15.35 -12.66 -36.34
C GLY A 13 15.47 -13.00 -34.84
N THR A 14 16.49 -12.47 -34.16
CA THR A 14 16.73 -12.70 -32.72
C THR A 14 15.72 -11.98 -31.82
N GLY A 15 15.26 -10.78 -32.22
CA GLY A 15 14.19 -10.06 -31.54
C GLY A 15 12.86 -10.83 -31.52
N SER A 16 12.48 -11.44 -32.66
CA SER A 16 11.25 -12.24 -32.77
C SER A 16 11.30 -13.51 -31.90
N LEU A 17 12.45 -14.19 -31.84
CA LEU A 17 12.63 -15.38 -31.00
C LEU A 17 12.54 -15.04 -29.51
N THR A 18 13.08 -13.88 -29.11
CA THR A 18 13.06 -13.43 -27.71
C THR A 18 11.63 -13.10 -27.27
N LEU A 19 10.86 -12.40 -28.10
CA LEU A 19 9.44 -12.12 -27.83
C LEU A 19 8.63 -13.42 -27.68
N GLN A 20 8.86 -14.39 -28.57
CA GLN A 20 8.21 -15.70 -28.44
C GLN A 20 8.61 -16.39 -27.13
N ALA A 21 9.89 -16.34 -26.75
CA ALA A 21 10.34 -16.92 -25.49
C ALA A 21 9.69 -16.25 -24.28
N VAL A 22 9.55 -14.92 -24.27
CA VAL A 22 8.81 -14.18 -23.23
C VAL A 22 7.35 -14.63 -23.15
N ASP A 23 6.66 -14.71 -24.29
CA ASP A 23 5.25 -15.13 -24.33
C ASP A 23 5.08 -16.56 -23.78
N GLU A 24 5.97 -17.48 -24.14
CA GLU A 24 5.96 -18.85 -23.61
C GLU A 24 6.27 -18.90 -22.10
N CYS A 25 7.24 -18.12 -21.61
CA CYS A 25 7.52 -18.00 -20.18
C CYS A 25 6.28 -17.52 -19.40
N ILE A 26 5.56 -16.52 -19.91
CA ILE A 26 4.33 -16.00 -19.29
C ILE A 26 3.27 -17.10 -19.19
N LYS A 27 3.09 -17.90 -20.24
CA LYS A 27 2.17 -19.06 -20.23
C LYS A 27 2.60 -20.09 -19.18
N PHE A 28 3.90 -20.43 -19.13
CA PHE A 28 4.40 -21.37 -18.13
C PHE A 28 4.17 -20.88 -16.71
N TYR A 29 4.52 -19.63 -16.40
CA TYR A 29 4.27 -19.06 -15.08
C TYR A 29 2.79 -19.18 -14.70
N LYS A 30 1.87 -18.86 -15.63
CA LYS A 30 0.43 -19.00 -15.40
C LYS A 30 0.05 -20.46 -15.12
N LEU A 31 0.46 -21.38 -15.99
CA LEU A 31 0.10 -22.79 -15.92
C LEU A 31 0.52 -23.43 -14.58
N PHE A 32 1.72 -23.12 -14.11
CA PHE A 32 2.25 -23.65 -12.85
C PHE A 32 1.69 -22.90 -11.63
N ALA A 33 1.46 -21.59 -11.72
CA ALA A 33 0.89 -20.80 -10.62
C ALA A 33 -0.59 -21.13 -10.37
N GLU A 34 -1.33 -21.54 -11.40
CA GLU A 34 -2.75 -21.91 -11.31
C GLU A 34 -2.96 -23.43 -11.15
N ALA A 35 -1.92 -24.16 -10.74
CA ALA A 35 -2.01 -25.60 -10.54
C ALA A 35 -3.04 -25.96 -9.46
N SER A 36 -3.94 -26.89 -9.75
CA SER A 36 -5.01 -27.35 -8.86
C SER A 36 -4.52 -28.42 -7.88
N HIS A 37 -5.25 -28.58 -6.76
CA HIS A 37 -5.02 -29.62 -5.75
C HIS A 37 -3.62 -29.59 -5.09
N MET A 38 -3.02 -28.41 -4.93
CA MET A 38 -1.81 -28.24 -4.13
C MET A 38 -2.12 -28.47 -2.64
N PRO A 39 -1.38 -29.35 -1.92
CA PRO A 39 -1.50 -29.52 -0.49
C PRO A 39 -1.27 -28.21 0.27
N GLU A 40 -1.97 -28.02 1.39
CA GLU A 40 -1.91 -26.78 2.17
C GLU A 40 -0.49 -26.48 2.67
N THR A 41 0.26 -27.51 3.05
CA THR A 41 1.66 -27.45 3.50
C THR A 41 2.64 -26.95 2.44
N GLN A 42 2.22 -26.95 1.16
CA GLN A 42 3.05 -26.57 0.02
C GLN A 42 2.56 -25.30 -0.69
N ARG A 43 1.47 -24.65 -0.21
CA ARG A 43 0.92 -23.39 -0.76
C ARG A 43 1.96 -22.28 -0.90
N PHE A 44 2.98 -22.25 -0.03
CA PHE A 44 4.07 -21.28 -0.12
C PHE A 44 4.85 -21.36 -1.45
N LEU A 45 4.90 -22.52 -2.10
CA LEU A 45 5.58 -22.70 -3.39
C LEU A 45 4.81 -22.01 -4.53
N GLN A 46 3.47 -22.04 -4.48
CA GLN A 46 2.63 -21.26 -5.39
C GLN A 46 2.90 -19.78 -5.23
N VAL A 47 2.92 -19.29 -3.99
CA VAL A 47 3.21 -17.88 -3.69
C VAL A 47 4.59 -17.49 -4.20
N ARG A 48 5.63 -18.30 -3.95
CA ARG A 48 6.98 -18.02 -4.47
C ARG A 48 7.01 -17.95 -6.00
N LEU A 49 6.31 -18.85 -6.69
CA LEU A 49 6.24 -18.81 -8.14
C LEU A 49 5.51 -17.55 -8.64
N GLN A 50 4.44 -17.13 -7.99
CA GLN A 50 3.71 -15.90 -8.31
C GLN A 50 4.56 -14.65 -8.08
N MET A 51 5.36 -14.63 -7.01
CA MET A 51 6.32 -13.55 -6.77
C MET A 51 7.35 -13.47 -7.92
N GLU A 52 7.89 -14.61 -8.36
CA GLU A 52 8.81 -14.66 -9.50
C GLU A 52 8.15 -14.31 -10.84
N GLN A 53 6.89 -14.70 -11.03
CA GLN A 53 6.09 -14.28 -12.17
C GLN A 53 5.98 -12.75 -12.22
N GLN A 54 5.71 -12.11 -11.08
CA GLN A 54 5.56 -10.66 -11.02
C GLN A 54 6.87 -9.93 -11.34
N ARG A 55 7.99 -10.42 -10.80
CA ARG A 55 9.32 -9.88 -11.12
C ARG A 55 9.61 -9.96 -12.62
N PHE A 56 9.31 -11.10 -13.23
CA PHE A 56 9.49 -11.29 -14.67
C PHE A 56 8.57 -10.40 -15.51
N LEU A 57 7.30 -10.26 -15.13
CA LEU A 57 6.34 -9.40 -15.84
C LEU A 57 6.72 -7.92 -15.76
N ASN A 58 7.12 -7.43 -14.58
CA ASN A 58 7.60 -6.06 -14.41
C ASN A 58 8.88 -5.80 -15.23
N PHE A 59 9.79 -6.78 -15.28
CA PHE A 59 10.94 -6.73 -16.18
C PHE A 59 10.53 -6.66 -17.66
N ALA A 60 9.62 -7.54 -18.09
CA ALA A 60 9.17 -7.60 -19.48
C ALA A 60 8.45 -6.31 -19.90
N GLU A 61 7.75 -5.67 -18.98
CA GLU A 61 7.13 -4.36 -19.19
C GLU A 61 8.19 -3.26 -19.34
N GLU A 62 9.13 -3.15 -18.41
CA GLU A 62 10.15 -2.08 -18.45
C GLU A 62 11.08 -2.16 -19.65
N VAL A 63 11.37 -3.38 -20.13
CA VAL A 63 12.15 -3.56 -21.36
C VAL A 63 11.29 -3.35 -22.62
N GLY A 64 9.97 -3.29 -22.49
CA GLY A 64 9.05 -3.07 -23.60
C GLY A 64 8.63 -4.34 -24.36
N PHE A 65 8.95 -5.53 -23.83
CA PHE A 65 8.51 -6.80 -24.42
C PHE A 65 6.98 -6.95 -24.43
N LEU A 66 6.26 -6.24 -23.56
CA LEU A 66 4.79 -6.25 -23.51
C LEU A 66 4.13 -5.15 -24.35
N SER A 67 4.92 -4.24 -24.97
CA SER A 67 4.40 -3.19 -25.85
C SER A 67 4.09 -3.73 -27.26
N ALA A 68 3.15 -3.09 -27.96
CA ALA A 68 2.83 -3.38 -29.36
C ALA A 68 3.80 -2.67 -30.34
N ASP A 69 4.34 -1.51 -29.94
CA ASP A 69 5.24 -0.67 -30.74
C ASP A 69 6.71 -0.95 -30.35
N ALA A 70 7.10 -2.22 -30.41
CA ALA A 70 8.38 -2.66 -29.88
C ALA A 70 9.55 -2.27 -30.80
N ASP A 71 10.09 -1.06 -30.61
CA ASP A 71 11.46 -0.71 -30.99
C ASP A 71 12.46 -1.43 -30.07
N LEU A 72 12.47 -2.78 -30.12
CA LEU A 72 13.29 -3.66 -29.27
C LEU A 72 14.77 -3.27 -29.25
N ASN A 73 15.27 -2.72 -30.37
CA ASN A 73 16.68 -2.39 -30.58
C ASN A 73 17.15 -1.10 -29.87
N ARG A 74 16.26 -0.22 -29.41
CA ARG A 74 16.65 0.94 -28.56
C ARG A 74 16.57 0.63 -27.07
N SER A 75 15.69 -0.27 -26.66
CA SER A 75 15.44 -0.58 -25.25
C SER A 75 16.47 -1.54 -24.66
N LEU A 76 16.94 -2.50 -25.46
CA LEU A 76 18.02 -3.42 -25.11
C LEU A 76 19.36 -2.76 -25.44
N SER A 77 20.02 -2.25 -24.40
CA SER A 77 21.37 -1.65 -24.45
C SER A 77 22.45 -2.69 -24.83
N ALA A 78 23.72 -2.36 -24.56
CA ALA A 78 24.92 -3.18 -24.77
C ALA A 78 24.84 -4.65 -24.28
N HIS A 79 23.83 -5.02 -23.49
CA HIS A 79 23.62 -6.35 -22.90
C HIS A 79 22.47 -7.16 -23.54
N SER A 80 22.02 -6.79 -24.74
CA SER A 80 20.91 -7.47 -25.44
C SER A 80 21.12 -9.00 -25.53
N SER A 81 22.30 -9.45 -25.96
CA SER A 81 22.61 -10.89 -26.11
C SER A 81 22.52 -11.65 -24.78
N THR A 82 22.98 -11.05 -23.69
CA THR A 82 22.92 -11.63 -22.34
C THR A 82 21.49 -11.76 -21.83
N ILE A 83 20.68 -10.72 -22.03
CA ILE A 83 19.25 -10.72 -21.67
C ILE A 83 18.50 -11.79 -22.47
N GLN A 84 18.73 -11.86 -23.77
CA GLN A 84 18.13 -12.88 -24.64
C GLN A 84 18.50 -14.30 -24.19
N GLY A 85 19.79 -14.54 -23.88
CA GLY A 85 20.27 -15.82 -23.36
C GLY A 85 19.59 -16.22 -22.06
N ALA A 86 19.44 -15.28 -21.11
CA ALA A 86 18.79 -15.52 -19.83
C ALA A 86 17.28 -15.83 -19.98
N VAL A 87 16.55 -15.12 -20.86
CA VAL A 87 15.14 -15.41 -21.14
C VAL A 87 14.97 -16.80 -21.78
N LEU A 88 15.84 -17.15 -22.73
CA LEU A 88 15.85 -18.48 -23.34
C LEU A 88 16.15 -19.57 -22.30
N GLU A 89 17.11 -19.35 -21.40
CA GLU A 89 17.40 -20.28 -20.31
C GLU A 89 16.17 -20.49 -19.41
N LEU A 90 15.48 -19.40 -19.06
CA LEU A 90 14.25 -19.42 -18.26
C LEU A 90 13.16 -20.28 -18.93
N LYS A 91 12.95 -20.11 -20.25
CA LYS A 91 12.06 -20.97 -21.04
C LYS A 91 12.49 -22.43 -20.99
N THR A 92 13.78 -22.71 -21.22
CA THR A 92 14.27 -24.10 -21.23
C THR A 92 14.14 -24.80 -19.88
N LEU A 93 14.21 -24.07 -18.76
CA LEU A 93 13.98 -24.63 -17.43
C LEU A 93 12.54 -25.11 -17.27
N PHE A 94 11.56 -24.29 -17.69
CA PHE A 94 10.16 -24.69 -17.69
C PHE A 94 9.91 -25.89 -18.58
N GLU A 95 10.44 -25.88 -19.81
CA GLU A 95 10.28 -27.00 -20.75
C GLU A 95 10.89 -28.30 -20.22
N LYS A 96 12.11 -28.25 -19.66
CA LYS A 96 12.75 -29.43 -19.04
C LYS A 96 11.92 -29.95 -17.87
N PHE A 97 11.45 -29.05 -17.00
CA PHE A 97 10.62 -29.44 -15.87
C PHE A 97 9.29 -30.06 -16.34
N GLN A 98 8.66 -29.48 -17.36
CA GLN A 98 7.45 -30.03 -17.97
C GLN A 98 7.72 -31.36 -18.68
N GLN A 99 8.84 -31.57 -19.35
CA GLN A 99 9.14 -32.85 -19.99
C GLN A 99 9.35 -33.98 -18.97
N VAL A 100 9.99 -33.66 -17.84
CA VAL A 100 10.27 -34.63 -16.77
C VAL A 100 9.01 -34.94 -15.95
N ASN A 101 8.19 -33.94 -15.64
CA ASN A 101 7.03 -34.09 -14.76
C ASN A 101 5.68 -34.12 -15.50
N GLY A 102 5.70 -33.83 -16.81
CA GLY A 102 4.51 -33.70 -17.68
C GLY A 102 3.76 -34.99 -17.95
N ARG A 103 4.35 -36.15 -17.61
CA ARG A 103 3.69 -37.46 -17.72
C ARG A 103 2.54 -37.66 -16.73
N TYR A 104 2.39 -36.77 -15.74
CA TYR A 104 1.34 -36.82 -14.72
C TYR A 104 0.31 -35.68 -14.83
N VAL A 105 0.33 -34.92 -15.92
CA VAL A 105 -0.54 -33.75 -16.14
C VAL A 105 -1.94 -34.21 -16.52
N SER A 106 -2.75 -34.57 -15.51
CA SER A 106 -4.20 -34.68 -15.68
C SER A 106 -4.76 -33.26 -15.81
N LEU A 107 -5.10 -32.84 -17.02
CA LEU A 107 -5.69 -31.52 -17.28
C LEU A 107 -7.19 -31.59 -17.01
N THR A 108 -7.66 -30.95 -15.94
CA THR A 108 -9.11 -30.85 -15.69
C THR A 108 -9.71 -29.68 -16.46
N PRO A 109 -10.94 -29.82 -17.01
CA PRO A 109 -11.75 -28.69 -17.45
C PRO A 109 -12.02 -27.72 -16.28
N HIS A 110 -12.21 -26.44 -16.61
CA HIS A 110 -12.45 -25.37 -15.63
C HIS A 110 -13.84 -25.50 -14.98
N ASP A 111 -13.92 -25.91 -13.72
CA ASP A 111 -15.15 -25.81 -12.91
C ASP A 111 -15.14 -24.51 -12.09
N GLU A 112 -16.15 -23.65 -12.31
CA GLU A 112 -16.32 -22.35 -11.63
C GLU A 112 -16.76 -22.47 -10.15
N SER A 113 -17.00 -23.69 -9.65
CA SER A 113 -17.66 -23.93 -8.36
C SER A 113 -16.72 -24.09 -7.15
N SER A 114 -15.39 -24.06 -7.36
CA SER A 114 -14.38 -24.22 -6.30
C SER A 114 -13.52 -22.96 -6.12
N GLU A 115 -14.14 -21.78 -5.94
CA GLU A 115 -13.43 -20.59 -5.48
C GLU A 115 -13.26 -20.63 -3.95
N SER A 116 -12.32 -21.44 -3.46
CA SER A 116 -11.65 -21.08 -2.21
C SER A 116 -10.58 -20.03 -2.55
N ALA A 117 -10.51 -18.98 -1.73
CA ALA A 117 -9.73 -17.76 -1.93
C ALA A 117 -8.34 -18.02 -2.55
N SER A 118 -8.28 -17.97 -3.89
CA SER A 118 -7.05 -18.16 -4.63
C SER A 118 -6.34 -16.81 -4.76
N PRO A 119 -5.01 -16.76 -4.58
CA PRO A 119 -4.22 -15.54 -4.75
C PRO A 119 -4.40 -14.87 -6.11
N PRO A 120 -4.02 -13.58 -6.25
CA PRO A 120 -4.15 -12.86 -7.50
C PRO A 120 -3.45 -13.64 -8.61
N SER A 121 -4.24 -14.09 -9.57
CA SER A 121 -3.83 -14.80 -10.77
C SER A 121 -3.45 -13.80 -11.85
N LEU A 122 -3.02 -14.30 -13.01
CA LEU A 122 -2.83 -13.48 -14.19
C LEU A 122 -4.15 -12.79 -14.63
N THR A 123 -5.31 -13.31 -14.22
CA THR A 123 -6.61 -12.63 -14.42
C THR A 123 -6.80 -11.42 -13.49
N ASP A 124 -6.17 -11.40 -12.32
CA ASP A 124 -6.17 -10.24 -11.42
C ASP A 124 -5.25 -9.14 -11.93
N LEU A 125 -4.15 -9.48 -12.61
CA LEU A 125 -3.29 -8.54 -13.37
C LEU A 125 -4.00 -7.94 -14.61
N LEU A 126 -4.86 -8.72 -15.26
CA LEU A 126 -5.73 -8.20 -16.32
C LEU A 126 -6.84 -7.30 -15.77
N HIS A 127 -7.34 -7.58 -14.57
CA HIS A 127 -8.21 -6.66 -13.85
C HIS A 127 -7.44 -5.40 -13.42
N ASP A 128 -6.21 -5.54 -12.92
CA ASP A 128 -5.30 -4.46 -12.52
C ASP A 128 -5.03 -3.48 -13.65
N THR A 129 -4.66 -3.94 -14.85
CA THR A 129 -4.48 -3.04 -16.01
C THR A 129 -5.75 -2.27 -16.38
N LYS A 130 -6.93 -2.87 -16.21
CA LYS A 130 -8.22 -2.19 -16.41
C LYS A 130 -8.48 -1.16 -15.31
N THR A 131 -8.30 -1.54 -14.05
CA THR A 131 -8.47 -0.66 -12.88
C THR A 131 -7.47 0.49 -12.91
N ARG A 132 -6.19 0.27 -13.25
CA ARG A 132 -5.17 1.32 -13.41
C ARG A 132 -5.49 2.28 -14.54
N VAL A 133 -6.00 1.79 -15.68
CA VAL A 133 -6.49 2.67 -16.75
C VAL A 133 -7.64 3.54 -16.23
N GLU A 134 -8.57 2.97 -15.46
CA GLU A 134 -9.68 3.72 -14.85
C GLU A 134 -9.19 4.72 -13.79
N SER A 135 -8.19 4.36 -12.97
CA SER A 135 -7.55 5.24 -11.98
C SER A 135 -6.74 6.38 -12.63
N ILE A 136 -6.00 6.10 -13.70
CA ILE A 136 -5.23 7.10 -14.45
C ILE A 136 -6.20 8.03 -15.19
N ASN A 137 -7.27 7.49 -15.78
CA ASN A 137 -8.36 8.30 -16.31
C ASN A 137 -8.89 9.22 -15.22
N LEU A 138 -9.26 8.71 -14.04
CA LEU A 138 -9.71 9.51 -12.89
C LEU A 138 -8.75 10.64 -12.51
N VAL A 139 -7.45 10.37 -12.39
CA VAL A 139 -6.43 11.38 -12.04
C VAL A 139 -6.22 12.39 -13.18
N SER A 140 -6.25 11.94 -14.43
CA SER A 140 -6.21 12.83 -15.61
C SER A 140 -7.47 13.67 -15.72
N THR A 141 -8.60 13.14 -15.27
CA THR A 141 -9.88 13.82 -15.27
C THR A 141 -9.93 14.90 -14.18
N ILE A 142 -9.29 14.68 -13.02
CA ILE A 142 -9.08 15.73 -11.99
C ILE A 142 -8.15 16.86 -12.48
N LYS A 143 -7.43 16.68 -13.59
CA LYS A 143 -6.50 17.67 -14.16
C LYS A 143 -6.94 18.17 -15.54
N GLU A 144 -7.63 19.31 -15.60
CA GLU A 144 -7.93 19.95 -16.89
C GLU A 144 -6.72 20.55 -17.62
N GLU A 145 -5.55 20.63 -16.99
CA GLU A 145 -4.35 21.20 -17.61
C GLU A 145 -3.40 20.15 -18.24
N ALA A 146 -3.70 18.85 -18.14
CA ALA A 146 -2.81 17.80 -18.62
C ALA A 146 -3.25 17.17 -19.97
N LYS A 147 -3.46 17.99 -21.00
CA LYS A 147 -3.31 17.54 -22.39
C LYS A 147 -1.82 17.38 -22.76
N SER A 148 -1.01 16.79 -21.87
CA SER A 148 0.33 16.36 -22.26
C SER A 148 0.20 15.02 -22.99
N SER A 149 0.88 14.86 -24.12
CA SER A 149 0.87 13.60 -24.89
C SER A 149 1.35 12.38 -24.09
N GLU A 150 1.92 12.61 -22.90
CA GLU A 150 2.51 11.62 -22.02
C GLU A 150 1.44 10.77 -21.29
N VAL A 151 0.40 11.37 -20.71
CA VAL A 151 -0.65 10.62 -19.98
C VAL A 151 -1.50 9.78 -20.93
N GLY A 152 -1.84 10.32 -22.11
CA GLY A 152 -2.52 9.58 -23.17
C GLY A 152 -1.73 8.34 -23.63
N SER A 153 -0.41 8.47 -23.75
CA SER A 153 0.46 7.35 -24.09
C SER A 153 0.49 6.26 -23.01
N ILE A 154 0.44 6.63 -21.72
CA ILE A 154 0.41 5.68 -20.60
C ILE A 154 -0.88 4.83 -20.64
N ILE A 155 -2.03 5.49 -20.84
CA ILE A 155 -3.34 4.81 -20.92
C ILE A 155 -3.39 3.84 -22.11
N GLU A 156 -2.92 4.30 -23.28
CA GLU A 156 -2.90 3.48 -24.49
C GLU A 156 -1.97 2.27 -24.33
N ASN A 157 -0.80 2.46 -23.72
CA ASN A 157 0.14 1.38 -23.41
C ASN A 157 -0.45 0.36 -22.42
N ALA A 158 -1.17 0.81 -21.39
CA ALA A 158 -1.83 -0.09 -20.44
C ALA A 158 -2.97 -0.90 -21.10
N LYS A 159 -3.77 -0.29 -21.98
CA LYS A 159 -4.80 -1.01 -22.78
C LYS A 159 -4.17 -2.03 -23.73
N LYS A 160 -3.10 -1.64 -24.44
CA LYS A 160 -2.34 -2.52 -25.34
C LYS A 160 -1.75 -3.72 -24.58
N ARG A 161 -1.16 -3.48 -23.40
CA ARG A 161 -0.69 -4.52 -22.48
C ARG A 161 -1.80 -5.50 -22.09
N ALA A 162 -2.95 -4.98 -21.65
CA ALA A 162 -4.08 -5.81 -21.23
C ALA A 162 -4.62 -6.69 -22.37
N ALA A 163 -4.62 -6.17 -23.60
CA ALA A 163 -5.00 -6.94 -24.79
C ALA A 163 -3.96 -8.02 -25.13
N LYS A 164 -2.66 -7.69 -25.06
CA LYS A 164 -1.57 -8.64 -25.31
C LYS A 164 -1.56 -9.77 -24.28
N LEU A 165 -1.61 -9.45 -22.99
CA LEU A 165 -1.69 -10.45 -21.93
C LEU A 165 -2.93 -11.34 -22.10
N ARG A 166 -4.11 -10.78 -22.41
CA ARG A 166 -5.31 -11.57 -22.70
C ARG A 166 -5.08 -12.57 -23.84
N LYS A 167 -4.44 -12.13 -24.94
CA LYS A 167 -4.14 -12.99 -26.09
C LYS A 167 -3.16 -14.12 -25.75
N ILE A 168 -2.20 -13.86 -24.85
CA ILE A 168 -1.21 -14.86 -24.41
C ILE A 168 -1.85 -15.92 -23.49
N VAL A 169 -2.86 -15.52 -22.72
CA VAL A 169 -3.33 -16.20 -21.49
C VAL A 169 -4.62 -16.99 -21.68
N THR A 170 -5.23 -16.99 -22.86
CA THR A 170 -6.40 -17.83 -23.17
C THR A 170 -6.03 -19.32 -23.21
N GLU A 171 -5.95 -19.94 -22.04
CA GLU A 171 -5.81 -21.39 -21.85
C GLU A 171 -6.83 -21.88 -20.82
N PRO A 172 -7.79 -22.76 -21.22
CA PRO A 172 -8.88 -23.21 -20.37
C PRO A 172 -8.54 -24.44 -19.50
N ARG A 173 -7.26 -24.81 -19.36
CA ARG A 173 -6.83 -26.05 -18.70
C ARG A 173 -5.88 -25.76 -17.53
N ARG A 174 -6.10 -26.42 -16.39
CA ARG A 174 -5.24 -26.31 -15.19
C ARG A 174 -4.39 -27.57 -15.02
N LEU A 175 -3.20 -27.39 -14.46
CA LEU A 175 -2.27 -28.48 -14.16
C LEU A 175 -2.55 -29.01 -12.73
N VAL A 176 -2.59 -30.32 -12.51
CA VAL A 176 -2.78 -30.90 -11.17
C VAL A 176 -1.45 -31.06 -10.43
N TRP A 177 -1.36 -30.53 -9.20
CA TRP A 177 -0.13 -30.51 -8.41
C TRP A 177 0.44 -31.90 -8.07
N ALA A 178 -0.41 -32.92 -7.94
CA ALA A 178 0.02 -34.31 -7.70
C ALA A 178 1.01 -34.84 -8.77
N ALA A 179 1.16 -34.13 -9.89
CA ALA A 179 2.14 -34.37 -10.93
C ALA A 179 3.58 -33.97 -10.58
N PHE A 180 3.81 -33.23 -9.49
CA PHE A 180 5.11 -32.62 -9.20
C PHE A 180 5.87 -33.29 -8.06
N ASP A 181 7.17 -33.44 -8.29
CA ASP A 181 8.15 -33.69 -7.23
C ASP A 181 8.47 -32.37 -6.51
N GLN A 182 8.22 -32.34 -5.19
CA GLN A 182 8.36 -31.15 -4.35
C GLN A 182 9.78 -30.56 -4.41
N ASP A 183 10.80 -31.40 -4.26
CA ASP A 183 12.20 -30.95 -4.20
C ASP A 183 12.65 -30.42 -5.56
N LYS A 184 12.24 -31.10 -6.64
CA LYS A 184 12.50 -30.60 -8.00
C LYS A 184 11.79 -29.28 -8.26
N PHE A 185 10.58 -29.07 -7.74
CA PHE A 185 9.87 -27.80 -7.92
C PHE A 185 10.49 -26.67 -7.09
N ILE A 186 10.93 -26.96 -5.86
CA ILE A 186 11.71 -26.00 -5.05
C ILE A 186 12.95 -25.54 -5.82
N GLU A 187 13.66 -26.48 -6.44
CA GLU A 187 14.85 -26.21 -7.25
C GLU A 187 14.52 -25.42 -8.52
N LEU A 188 13.40 -25.71 -9.19
CA LEU A 188 12.92 -24.90 -10.32
C LEU A 188 12.71 -23.45 -9.88
N VAL A 189 11.91 -23.21 -8.84
CA VAL A 189 11.60 -21.86 -8.35
C VAL A 189 12.87 -21.12 -7.92
N ARG A 190 13.83 -21.83 -7.31
CA ARG A 190 15.16 -21.28 -6.97
C ARG A 190 15.89 -20.76 -8.21
N LYS A 191 16.00 -21.58 -9.26
CA LYS A 191 16.66 -21.19 -10.53
C LYS A 191 15.94 -20.05 -11.24
N LEU A 192 14.60 -20.05 -11.23
CA LEU A 192 13.81 -18.94 -11.77
C LEU A 192 14.14 -17.62 -11.04
N SER A 193 14.27 -17.67 -9.71
CA SER A 193 14.63 -16.51 -8.90
C SER A 193 16.04 -15.98 -9.20
N GLU A 194 17.00 -16.88 -9.43
CA GLU A 194 18.36 -16.51 -9.84
C GLU A 194 18.37 -15.80 -11.18
N ILE A 195 17.69 -16.34 -12.19
CA ILE A 195 17.62 -15.74 -13.52
C ILE A 195 16.88 -14.40 -13.48
N ASN A 196 15.77 -14.29 -12.75
CA ASN A 196 15.06 -13.02 -12.59
C ASN A 196 15.92 -11.96 -11.89
N THR A 197 16.71 -12.35 -10.89
CA THR A 197 17.66 -11.45 -10.23
C THR A 197 18.73 -10.99 -11.22
N TYR A 198 19.25 -11.91 -12.02
CA TYR A 198 20.22 -11.63 -13.06
C TYR A 198 19.65 -10.65 -14.10
N LEU A 199 18.45 -10.91 -14.66
CA LEU A 199 17.77 -10.05 -15.64
C LEU A 199 17.61 -8.60 -15.14
N ILE A 200 17.22 -8.41 -13.87
CA ILE A 200 17.04 -7.09 -13.27
C ILE A 200 18.39 -6.40 -13.02
N ALA A 201 19.45 -7.16 -12.68
CA ALA A 201 20.76 -6.60 -12.38
C ALA A 201 21.43 -5.91 -13.59
N PHE A 202 21.15 -6.34 -14.83
CA PHE A 202 21.68 -5.71 -16.05
C PHE A 202 20.99 -4.40 -16.44
N LEU A 203 19.87 -4.08 -15.81
CA LEU A 203 19.20 -2.81 -16.05
C LEU A 203 19.91 -1.70 -15.30
N ASP A 204 19.90 -0.49 -15.87
CA ASP A 204 20.35 0.70 -15.18
C ASP A 204 19.58 0.90 -13.86
N ASP A 205 20.16 1.68 -12.95
CA ASP A 205 19.60 1.83 -11.61
C ASP A 205 18.20 2.46 -11.61
N ALA A 206 17.87 3.29 -12.61
CA ALA A 206 16.55 3.91 -12.70
C ALA A 206 15.47 2.88 -13.06
N ARG A 207 15.72 2.06 -14.09
CA ARG A 207 14.83 0.97 -14.50
C ARG A 207 14.71 -0.10 -13.42
N ALA A 208 15.83 -0.50 -12.81
CA ALA A 208 15.83 -1.47 -11.71
C ALA A 208 14.98 -0.99 -10.52
N ARG A 209 15.10 0.28 -10.12
CA ARG A 209 14.26 0.88 -9.06
C ARG A 209 12.77 0.88 -9.44
N LYS A 210 12.45 1.13 -10.71
CA LYS A 210 11.06 1.11 -11.18
C LYS A 210 10.45 -0.29 -11.11
N ILE A 211 11.19 -1.32 -11.52
CA ILE A 211 10.77 -2.73 -11.35
C ILE A 211 10.58 -3.07 -9.88
N GLU A 212 11.51 -2.65 -9.02
CA GLU A 212 11.46 -2.92 -7.57
C GLU A 212 10.20 -2.30 -6.93
N LYS A 213 9.89 -1.04 -7.26
CA LYS A 213 8.67 -0.35 -6.81
C LYS A 213 7.40 -1.06 -7.30
N ALA A 214 7.36 -1.43 -8.58
CA ALA A 214 6.22 -2.16 -9.15
C ALA A 214 6.03 -3.56 -8.51
N THR A 215 7.13 -4.22 -8.17
CA THR A 215 7.12 -5.55 -7.53
C THR A 215 6.60 -5.43 -6.10
N GLU A 216 7.07 -4.45 -5.34
CA GLU A 216 6.58 -4.16 -3.99
C GLU A 216 5.07 -3.85 -3.98
N ALA A 217 4.59 -3.05 -4.92
CA ALA A 217 3.17 -2.75 -5.04
C ALA A 217 2.34 -4.03 -5.22
N SER A 218 2.78 -4.92 -6.10
CA SER A 218 2.11 -6.20 -6.37
C SER A 218 2.13 -7.14 -5.15
N TYR A 219 3.21 -7.10 -4.38
CA TYR A 219 3.36 -7.86 -3.15
C TYR A 219 2.41 -7.36 -2.04
N LEU A 220 2.35 -6.05 -1.82
CA LEU A 220 1.41 -5.45 -0.88
C LEU A 220 -0.04 -5.76 -1.28
N GLU A 221 -0.33 -5.81 -2.58
CA GLU A 221 -1.63 -6.22 -3.09
C GLU A 221 -1.95 -7.69 -2.75
N MET A 222 -1.00 -8.62 -2.98
CA MET A 222 -1.15 -10.03 -2.57
C MET A 222 -1.46 -10.15 -1.08
N LEU A 223 -0.84 -9.32 -0.24
CA LEU A 223 -1.10 -9.27 1.20
C LEU A 223 -2.52 -8.75 1.51
N GLN A 224 -2.93 -7.65 0.87
CA GLN A 224 -4.23 -7.03 1.13
C GLN A 224 -5.40 -7.91 0.69
N MET A 225 -5.27 -8.60 -0.45
CA MET A 225 -6.32 -9.46 -1.00
C MET A 225 -6.59 -10.72 -0.18
N ARG A 226 -5.66 -11.12 0.70
CA ARG A 226 -5.81 -12.30 1.55
C ARG A 226 -6.31 -11.94 2.94
N ASN A 227 -7.47 -12.49 3.30
CA ASN A 227 -8.04 -12.36 4.64
C ASN A 227 -8.11 -13.71 5.37
N ASP A 228 -7.51 -14.75 4.80
CA ASP A 228 -7.37 -16.07 5.40
C ASP A 228 -5.99 -16.25 6.05
N VAL A 229 -5.97 -16.80 7.27
CA VAL A 229 -4.74 -17.00 8.05
C VAL A 229 -3.77 -17.94 7.33
N ASP A 230 -4.27 -19.01 6.70
CA ASP A 230 -3.43 -20.00 6.02
C ASP A 230 -2.72 -19.44 4.79
N GLY A 231 -3.41 -18.64 3.97
CA GLY A 231 -2.84 -17.95 2.83
C GLY A 231 -1.81 -16.90 3.23
N LEU A 232 -2.02 -16.21 4.36
CA LEU A 232 -1.02 -15.30 4.92
C LEU A 232 0.20 -16.06 5.48
N LYS A 233 -0.01 -17.20 6.15
CA LYS A 233 1.08 -18.09 6.59
C LYS A 233 1.91 -18.59 5.40
N ALA A 234 1.26 -18.90 4.27
CA ALA A 234 1.94 -19.23 3.02
C ALA A 234 2.79 -18.08 2.48
N ILE A 235 2.35 -16.82 2.58
CA ILE A 235 3.16 -15.63 2.24
C ILE A 235 4.40 -15.54 3.16
N VAL A 236 4.21 -15.67 4.47
CA VAL A 236 5.32 -15.60 5.44
C VAL A 236 6.35 -16.70 5.19
N GLN A 237 5.89 -17.92 4.92
CA GLN A 237 6.76 -19.05 4.59
C GLN A 237 7.51 -18.82 3.27
N ALA A 238 6.83 -18.29 2.25
CA ALA A 238 7.45 -17.93 0.98
C ALA A 238 8.59 -16.91 1.15
N LEU A 239 8.32 -15.81 1.87
CA LEU A 239 9.29 -14.75 2.15
C LEU A 239 10.47 -15.22 2.99
N THR A 240 10.22 -16.11 3.96
CA THR A 240 11.28 -16.69 4.80
C THR A 240 12.23 -17.55 3.98
N HIS A 241 11.70 -18.32 3.03
CA HIS A 241 12.52 -19.17 2.16
C HIS A 241 13.41 -18.36 1.22
N VAL A 242 12.93 -17.22 0.71
CA VAL A 242 13.72 -16.31 -0.14
C VAL A 242 14.86 -15.67 0.65
N ALA A 243 14.62 -15.27 1.90
CA ALA A 243 15.65 -14.71 2.78
C ALA A 243 16.80 -15.71 3.06
N TYR A 244 16.49 -17.01 3.18
CA TYR A 244 17.49 -18.06 3.33
C TYR A 244 18.30 -18.28 2.03
N GLN A 245 17.65 -18.22 0.87
CA GLN A 245 18.30 -18.44 -0.43
C GLN A 245 19.25 -17.31 -0.83
N ASN A 246 18.94 -16.06 -0.47
CA ASN A 246 19.78 -14.90 -0.81
C ASN A 246 21.11 -14.83 -0.03
N GLN A 247 21.35 -15.71 0.95
CA GLN A 247 22.67 -15.88 1.57
C GLN A 247 23.65 -16.65 0.66
N VAL A 248 23.17 -17.28 -0.42
CA VAL A 248 23.96 -18.15 -1.31
C VAL A 248 23.64 -17.82 -2.77
N VAL A 249 24.07 -16.65 -3.27
CA VAL A 249 23.98 -16.35 -4.71
C VAL A 249 25.14 -17.07 -5.42
N ARG A 250 24.84 -18.08 -6.25
CA ARG A 250 25.85 -18.91 -6.95
C ARG A 250 25.63 -19.06 -8.46
N TRP A 251 24.68 -18.34 -9.05
CA TRP A 251 24.43 -18.48 -10.48
C TRP A 251 25.51 -17.78 -11.31
N THR A 252 26.20 -18.55 -12.15
CA THR A 252 27.07 -18.05 -13.21
C THR A 252 26.46 -18.46 -14.56
N PRO A 253 26.40 -17.55 -15.56
CA PRO A 253 25.87 -17.90 -16.87
C PRO A 253 26.73 -19.00 -17.50
N THR A 254 26.08 -19.93 -18.21
CA THR A 254 26.74 -21.06 -18.88
C THR A 254 27.73 -20.61 -19.97
N THR A 255 27.72 -19.34 -20.38
CA THR A 255 28.37 -18.88 -21.62
C THR A 255 29.25 -17.62 -21.52
N THR A 256 29.55 -17.03 -20.35
CA THR A 256 30.58 -15.97 -20.30
C THR A 256 31.10 -15.71 -18.88
N GLU A 257 32.36 -15.23 -18.81
CA GLU A 257 33.12 -14.95 -17.58
C GLU A 257 32.27 -14.28 -16.48
N ALA A 258 32.34 -14.86 -15.29
CA ALA A 258 31.68 -14.38 -14.08
C ALA A 258 32.21 -12.98 -13.71
N LEU A 259 31.51 -11.95 -14.16
CA LEU A 259 31.73 -10.60 -13.68
C LEU A 259 31.04 -10.46 -12.32
N GLU A 260 31.83 -10.41 -11.25
CA GLU A 260 31.37 -9.96 -9.94
C GLU A 260 30.98 -8.48 -10.06
N PHE A 261 29.70 -8.16 -9.90
CA PHE A 261 29.18 -6.79 -10.00
C PHE A 261 28.77 -6.25 -8.61
N PRO A 262 29.53 -5.30 -8.01
CA PRO A 262 29.17 -4.65 -6.74
C PRO A 262 27.79 -3.95 -6.78
N ALA A 263 27.37 -3.45 -7.95
CA ALA A 263 26.06 -2.82 -8.13
C ALA A 263 24.89 -3.82 -7.99
N ALA A 264 25.09 -5.10 -8.33
CA ALA A 264 24.09 -6.13 -8.11
C ALA A 264 23.87 -6.37 -6.60
N THR A 265 24.92 -6.29 -5.78
CA THR A 265 24.85 -6.48 -4.32
C THR A 265 23.97 -5.43 -3.65
N VAL A 266 24.09 -4.15 -4.03
CA VAL A 266 23.26 -3.05 -3.46
C VAL A 266 21.78 -3.21 -3.85
N LYS A 267 21.50 -3.56 -5.11
CA LYS A 267 20.13 -3.83 -5.59
C LYS A 267 19.50 -5.03 -4.87
N VAL A 268 20.27 -6.08 -4.60
CA VAL A 268 19.83 -7.25 -3.84
C VAL A 268 19.52 -6.89 -2.38
N GLN A 269 20.32 -6.03 -1.74
CA GLN A 269 20.07 -5.58 -0.36
C GLN A 269 18.80 -4.73 -0.21
N ALA A 270 18.54 -3.81 -1.14
CA ALA A 270 17.30 -3.02 -1.14
C ALA A 270 16.06 -3.91 -1.26
N SER A 271 16.09 -4.86 -2.19
CA SER A 271 15.03 -5.87 -2.36
C SER A 271 14.82 -6.70 -1.09
N MET A 272 15.91 -7.07 -0.40
CA MET A 272 15.84 -7.82 0.86
C MET A 272 15.16 -7.05 1.99
N ARG A 273 15.44 -5.75 2.14
CA ARG A 273 14.78 -4.90 3.15
C ARG A 273 13.27 -4.87 2.94
N ARG A 274 12.80 -4.71 1.70
CA ARG A 274 11.36 -4.69 1.38
C ARG A 274 10.68 -6.02 1.67
N MET A 275 11.35 -7.14 1.40
CA MET A 275 10.81 -8.47 1.76
C MET A 275 10.69 -8.66 3.27
N ILE A 276 11.63 -8.13 4.05
CA ILE A 276 11.54 -8.12 5.51
C ILE A 276 10.31 -7.33 5.96
N THR A 277 10.13 -6.12 5.43
CA THR A 277 8.96 -5.27 5.71
C THR A 277 7.66 -6.00 5.35
N MET A 278 7.57 -6.58 4.16
CA MET A 278 6.38 -7.33 3.73
C MET A 278 6.08 -8.51 4.66
N ARG A 279 7.11 -9.25 5.10
CA ARG A 279 6.94 -10.36 6.04
C ARG A 279 6.44 -9.88 7.39
N GLN A 280 6.94 -8.75 7.88
CA GLN A 280 6.44 -8.11 9.11
C GLN A 280 4.97 -7.73 8.97
N LEU A 281 4.58 -7.08 7.87
CA LEU A 281 3.18 -6.73 7.59
C LEU A 281 2.28 -7.97 7.53
N ALA A 282 2.73 -9.07 6.90
CA ALA A 282 1.99 -10.32 6.86
C ALA A 282 1.77 -10.92 8.25
N ASN A 283 2.82 -10.96 9.09
CA ASN A 283 2.69 -11.41 10.48
C ASN A 283 1.72 -10.55 11.30
N ILE A 284 1.77 -9.23 11.12
CA ILE A 284 0.84 -8.30 11.78
C ILE A 284 -0.60 -8.58 11.34
N LYS A 285 -0.84 -8.79 10.04
CA LYS A 285 -2.18 -9.12 9.52
C LYS A 285 -2.68 -10.49 9.99
N ILE A 286 -1.81 -11.49 10.12
CA ILE A 286 -2.15 -12.80 10.71
C ILE A 286 -2.61 -12.61 12.14
N HIS A 287 -1.81 -11.93 12.96
CA HIS A 287 -2.14 -11.71 14.36
C HIS A 287 -3.49 -10.99 14.50
N ARG A 288 -3.71 -9.92 13.72
CA ARG A 288 -5.00 -9.22 13.66
C ARG A 288 -6.18 -10.15 13.40
N LEU A 289 -6.04 -11.08 12.45
CA LEU A 289 -7.11 -12.01 12.07
C LEU A 289 -7.35 -13.09 13.14
N GLU A 290 -6.29 -13.63 13.74
CA GLU A 290 -6.39 -14.62 14.82
C GLU A 290 -7.10 -14.01 16.04
N VAL A 291 -6.78 -12.76 16.39
CA VAL A 291 -7.46 -12.00 17.47
C VAL A 291 -8.95 -11.78 17.19
N SER A 292 -9.32 -11.60 15.92
CA SER A 292 -10.72 -11.37 15.54
C SER A 292 -11.56 -12.66 15.59
N GLN A 293 -10.96 -13.84 15.39
CA GLN A 293 -11.67 -15.13 15.37
C GLN A 293 -11.96 -15.69 16.77
N ASP A 294 -11.03 -15.52 17.73
CA ASP A 294 -11.20 -16.05 19.09
C ASP A 294 -12.34 -15.35 19.86
N GLY A 295 -12.68 -14.11 19.50
CA GLY A 295 -13.72 -13.31 20.15
C GLY A 295 -15.17 -13.77 19.91
N GLU A 296 -15.44 -14.57 18.88
CA GLU A 296 -16.80 -15.07 18.57
C GLU A 296 -17.18 -16.35 19.34
N SER A 297 -16.21 -17.10 19.86
CA SER A 297 -16.43 -18.45 20.39
C SER A 297 -17.00 -18.52 21.83
N ASP A 298 -17.06 -17.39 22.54
CA ASP A 298 -17.45 -17.33 23.96
C ASP A 298 -18.84 -16.66 24.17
N LEU A 299 -19.82 -17.04 23.34
CA LEU A 299 -21.22 -16.61 23.45
C LEU A 299 -21.99 -17.42 24.52
N GLY A 300 -21.52 -17.38 25.76
CA GLY A 300 -22.22 -17.96 26.94
C GLY A 300 -22.59 -16.93 28.01
N THR A 301 -21.96 -15.75 27.96
CA THR A 301 -22.27 -14.63 28.83
C THR A 301 -22.40 -13.45 27.90
N THR A 302 -23.56 -12.77 27.87
CA THR A 302 -23.65 -11.44 27.24
C THR A 302 -22.42 -10.66 27.70
N PRO A 303 -21.50 -10.31 26.78
CA PRO A 303 -20.29 -9.61 27.19
C PRO A 303 -20.76 -8.37 27.92
N ALA A 304 -20.14 -8.06 29.06
CA ALA A 304 -20.07 -6.67 29.47
C ALA A 304 -19.30 -5.97 28.34
N ARG A 305 -20.01 -5.59 27.28
CA ARG A 305 -19.59 -4.52 26.39
C ARG A 305 -19.09 -3.44 27.33
N LEU A 306 -17.95 -2.85 26.99
CA LEU A 306 -17.53 -1.57 27.53
C LEU A 306 -18.52 -0.48 27.04
N ASP A 307 -19.82 -0.73 27.17
CA ASP A 307 -20.93 0.21 27.13
C ASP A 307 -20.77 1.03 28.40
N ASN A 308 -19.97 2.10 28.34
CA ASN A 308 -20.08 3.34 29.10
C ASN A 308 -18.76 4.15 28.96
N ASP A 309 -18.80 5.20 28.14
CA ASP A 309 -18.10 6.49 28.35
C ASP A 309 -16.63 6.43 28.80
N PHE A 310 -15.75 5.82 28.00
CA PHE A 310 -14.31 5.83 28.25
C PHE A 310 -13.63 7.01 27.58
N ASN A 311 -13.13 7.96 28.39
CA ASN A 311 -12.18 8.96 27.92
C ASN A 311 -10.78 8.35 28.00
N ILE A 312 -10.26 7.90 26.86
CA ILE A 312 -8.90 7.35 26.76
C ILE A 312 -7.96 8.49 26.36
N THR A 313 -6.85 8.67 27.09
CA THR A 313 -5.82 9.65 26.77
C THR A 313 -4.44 9.02 26.73
N ASP A 314 -3.61 9.37 25.76
CA ASP A 314 -2.27 8.82 25.62
C ASP A 314 -1.26 9.42 26.61
N SER A 315 -0.35 8.59 27.13
CA SER A 315 0.79 9.06 27.93
C SER A 315 2.03 8.18 27.70
N PHE A 316 3.21 8.80 27.54
CA PHE A 316 4.46 8.05 27.53
C PHE A 316 4.98 7.86 28.94
N ALA A 317 5.41 6.65 29.27
CA ALA A 317 6.10 6.36 30.52
C ALA A 317 7.63 6.40 30.33
N PRO A 318 8.38 7.13 31.18
CA PRO A 318 9.83 7.06 31.19
C PRO A 318 10.28 5.74 31.83
N GLY A 319 10.78 4.81 31.02
CA GLY A 319 11.33 3.51 31.46
C GLY A 319 10.30 2.39 31.63
N GLU A 320 10.76 1.18 31.94
CA GLU A 320 9.88 0.08 32.39
C GLU A 320 9.16 0.52 33.66
N ILE A 321 7.82 0.64 33.59
CA ILE A 321 7.01 0.98 34.75
C ILE A 321 7.24 -0.06 35.85
N THR A 322 7.83 0.39 36.94
CA THR A 322 8.29 -0.46 38.05
C THR A 322 7.14 -0.90 38.98
N ASP A 323 5.97 -0.26 38.88
CA ASP A 323 4.78 -0.62 39.66
C ASP A 323 3.72 -1.30 38.78
N SER A 324 3.98 -2.57 38.46
CA SER A 324 3.17 -3.45 37.61
C SER A 324 1.75 -3.70 38.15
N ARG A 325 1.42 -3.20 39.35
CA ARG A 325 0.13 -3.43 40.03
C ARG A 325 -1.02 -2.56 39.52
N GLN A 326 -0.74 -1.46 38.80
CA GLN A 326 -1.78 -0.56 38.25
C GLN A 326 -2.02 -0.72 36.75
N ILE A 327 -1.14 -1.41 36.03
CA ILE A 327 -1.32 -1.71 34.62
C ILE A 327 -2.30 -2.88 34.54
N ILE A 328 -3.48 -2.61 33.99
CA ILE A 328 -4.41 -3.69 33.67
C ILE A 328 -3.86 -4.33 32.40
N SER A 329 -3.53 -5.63 32.47
CA SER A 329 -3.13 -6.42 31.31
C SER A 329 -4.17 -6.24 30.20
N LEU A 330 -3.70 -6.05 28.97
CA LEU A 330 -4.53 -5.92 27.79
C LEU A 330 -5.48 -7.11 27.75
N SER A 331 -6.78 -6.89 28.00
CA SER A 331 -7.76 -7.95 27.86
C SER A 331 -7.93 -8.22 26.36
N LYS A 332 -8.12 -9.49 25.99
CA LYS A 332 -8.41 -9.95 24.61
C LYS A 332 -9.66 -9.33 23.98
N GLN A 333 -10.32 -8.39 24.67
CA GLN A 333 -11.61 -7.81 24.30
C GLN A 333 -11.46 -6.56 23.42
N ASN A 334 -10.26 -5.98 23.32
CA ASN A 334 -9.99 -4.78 22.51
C ASN A 334 -8.90 -5.06 21.47
N VAL A 335 -9.32 -5.43 20.26
CA VAL A 335 -8.43 -5.85 19.15
C VAL A 335 -7.28 -4.86 18.86
N TRP A 336 -7.50 -3.56 19.10
CA TRP A 336 -6.51 -2.50 18.87
C TRP A 336 -5.42 -2.43 19.93
N LEU A 337 -5.74 -2.78 21.18
CA LEU A 337 -4.78 -2.90 22.26
C LEU A 337 -3.79 -4.04 22.01
N GLU A 338 -4.25 -5.14 21.40
CA GLU A 338 -3.39 -6.27 21.05
C GLU A 338 -2.44 -5.94 19.89
N LEU A 339 -2.95 -5.27 18.84
CA LEU A 339 -2.10 -4.81 17.74
C LEU A 339 -0.96 -3.90 18.21
N LEU A 340 -1.26 -2.93 19.08
CA LEU A 340 -0.28 -1.96 19.58
C LEU A 340 0.68 -2.54 20.61
N SER A 341 0.38 -3.73 21.14
CA SER A 341 1.25 -4.47 22.06
C SER A 341 2.35 -5.26 21.35
N ILE A 342 2.21 -5.47 20.04
CA ILE A 342 3.29 -6.03 19.22
C ILE A 342 4.30 -4.92 18.91
N ALA A 343 5.57 -5.28 18.87
CA ALA A 343 6.62 -4.42 18.32
C ALA A 343 6.39 -4.17 16.82
N LEU A 344 5.66 -3.10 16.50
CA LEU A 344 5.44 -2.64 15.14
C LEU A 344 6.75 -2.10 14.54
N PRO A 345 7.00 -2.29 13.23
CA PRO A 345 8.15 -1.70 12.54
C PRO A 345 8.19 -0.17 12.68
N GLU A 346 9.38 0.41 12.56
CA GLU A 346 9.59 1.87 12.69
C GLU A 346 8.70 2.69 11.74
N ASP A 347 8.49 2.20 10.52
CA ASP A 347 7.66 2.86 9.50
C ASP A 347 6.17 2.96 9.87
N PHE A 348 5.70 2.23 10.89
CA PHE A 348 4.34 2.43 11.44
C PHE A 348 4.24 3.69 12.28
N ARG A 349 5.37 4.25 12.76
CA ARG A 349 5.38 5.42 13.63
C ARG A 349 4.41 5.30 14.80
N SER A 350 4.24 4.09 15.33
CA SER A 350 3.37 3.85 16.48
C SER A 350 4.24 3.44 17.65
N PRO A 351 4.12 4.11 18.80
CA PRO A 351 4.89 3.72 19.97
C PRO A 351 4.34 2.40 20.53
N HIS A 352 5.24 1.60 21.11
CA HIS A 352 4.86 0.29 21.67
C HIS A 352 3.95 0.48 22.89
N CYS A 353 2.73 -0.02 22.84
CA CYS A 353 1.78 0.06 23.95
C CYS A 353 2.11 -1.00 25.00
N GLN A 354 2.38 -0.56 26.23
CA GLN A 354 2.68 -1.44 27.36
C GLN A 354 1.42 -1.87 28.12
N GLY A 355 0.29 -1.18 27.92
CA GLY A 355 -0.92 -1.38 28.71
C GLY A 355 -1.75 -0.12 28.83
N TYR A 356 -2.72 -0.17 29.73
CA TYR A 356 -3.47 1.02 30.14
C TYR A 356 -3.59 1.10 31.66
N ILE A 357 -3.65 2.34 32.15
CA ILE A 357 -3.88 2.64 33.56
C ILE A 357 -5.30 3.17 33.70
N ARG A 358 -6.03 2.66 34.68
CA ARG A 358 -7.34 3.18 35.06
C ARG A 358 -7.17 4.20 36.18
N ILE A 359 -7.44 5.46 35.87
CA ILE A 359 -7.42 6.55 36.84
C ILE A 359 -8.84 6.78 37.34
N HIS A 360 -9.02 6.55 38.63
CA HIS A 360 -10.24 6.92 39.35
C HIS A 360 -10.03 8.31 39.95
N ASP A 361 -10.76 9.29 39.44
CA ASP A 361 -10.92 10.56 40.15
C ASP A 361 -12.21 10.54 40.98
N LYS A 362 -12.17 11.08 42.20
CA LYS A 362 -13.29 10.99 43.15
C LYS A 362 -14.46 11.83 42.63
N GLY A 363 -15.46 11.17 42.06
CA GLY A 363 -16.69 11.80 41.56
C GLY A 363 -16.80 11.93 40.04
N SER A 364 -15.79 11.46 39.29
CA SER A 364 -15.77 11.50 37.82
C SER A 364 -15.80 10.09 37.22
N GLN A 365 -16.19 9.99 35.95
CA GLN A 365 -16.04 8.74 35.19
C GLN A 365 -14.56 8.30 35.15
N PRO A 366 -14.28 6.98 35.18
CA PRO A 366 -12.90 6.50 35.15
C PRO A 366 -12.22 6.89 33.83
N ILE A 367 -11.05 7.52 33.93
CA ILE A 367 -10.22 7.89 32.78
C ILE A 367 -9.21 6.79 32.55
N PHE A 368 -9.07 6.36 31.31
CA PHE A 368 -8.11 5.32 30.94
C PHE A 368 -6.95 5.99 30.24
N LYS A 369 -5.73 5.65 30.62
CA LYS A 369 -4.53 6.19 29.97
C LYS A 369 -3.75 5.09 29.31
N LEU A 370 -3.49 5.22 28.01
CA LEU A 370 -2.54 4.33 27.35
C LEU A 370 -1.15 4.63 27.86
N VAL A 371 -0.41 3.57 28.13
CA VAL A 371 0.99 3.63 28.50
C VAL A 371 1.79 3.27 27.26
N LEU A 372 2.49 4.25 26.72
CA LEU A 372 3.31 4.10 25.53
C LEU A 372 4.79 4.07 25.95
N LYS A 373 5.53 3.10 25.44
CA LYS A 373 6.98 3.00 25.66
C LYS A 373 7.66 4.20 25.01
N ALA A 374 8.45 4.95 25.77
CA ALA A 374 9.30 6.00 25.23
C ALA A 374 10.42 5.40 24.34
N PRO A 375 10.90 6.11 23.31
CA PRO A 375 12.04 5.67 22.51
C PRO A 375 13.31 5.50 23.37
N ASP A 376 14.11 4.47 23.10
CA ASP A 376 15.24 4.04 23.94
C ASP A 376 16.40 5.05 24.02
N GLU A 377 16.42 6.07 23.15
CA GLU A 377 17.55 7.01 22.96
C GLU A 377 17.49 8.26 23.85
N ILE A 378 16.52 8.37 24.76
CA ILE A 378 16.25 9.63 25.46
C ILE A 378 16.67 9.55 26.93
N HIS A 379 17.82 10.14 27.25
CA HIS A 379 18.30 10.33 28.61
C HIS A 379 17.90 11.74 29.12
N SER A 380 17.21 11.84 30.27
CA SER A 380 16.73 13.08 30.95
C SER A 380 15.42 13.69 30.40
N PRO A 381 14.71 14.58 31.14
CA PRO A 381 13.24 14.63 31.16
C PRO A 381 12.63 14.91 29.79
N VAL A 382 11.88 13.92 29.32
CA VAL A 382 11.25 13.90 28.01
C VAL A 382 9.93 14.64 28.09
N THR A 383 9.76 15.67 27.26
CA THR A 383 8.44 16.30 27.06
C THR A 383 7.83 15.81 25.74
N ILE A 384 6.51 15.66 25.75
CA ILE A 384 5.75 15.23 24.59
C ILE A 384 4.97 16.44 24.11
N PHE A 385 5.07 16.71 22.82
CA PHE A 385 4.31 17.77 22.18
C PHE A 385 3.48 17.17 21.06
N SER A 386 2.24 17.61 20.93
CA SER A 386 1.45 17.27 19.75
C SER A 386 1.84 18.18 18.58
N LEU A 387 1.62 17.73 17.35
CA LEU A 387 1.77 18.57 16.16
C LEU A 387 0.94 19.86 16.33
N ARG A 388 -0.24 19.78 16.96
CA ARG A 388 -1.07 20.97 17.26
C ARG A 388 -0.34 21.99 18.13
N ASP A 389 0.44 21.56 19.12
CA ASP A 389 1.23 22.46 19.96
C ASP A 389 2.33 23.16 19.14
N LEU A 390 2.95 22.43 18.22
CA LEU A 390 3.96 22.99 17.30
C LEU A 390 3.33 24.01 16.34
N LEU A 391 2.17 23.71 15.76
CA LEU A 391 1.45 24.61 14.85
C LEU A 391 1.06 25.93 15.54
N ALA A 392 0.80 25.92 16.84
CA ALA A 392 0.40 27.09 17.59
C ALA A 392 1.58 27.96 18.06
N ALA A 393 2.73 27.36 18.35
CA ALA A 393 3.81 28.04 19.10
C ALA A 393 5.20 28.00 18.46
N VAL A 394 5.40 27.22 17.39
CA VAL A 394 6.68 27.13 16.67
C VAL A 394 6.59 27.85 15.33
N PRO A 395 7.61 28.64 14.92
CA PRO A 395 7.66 29.22 13.58
C PRO A 395 7.59 28.16 12.47
N MET A 396 6.98 28.53 11.34
CA MET A 396 6.83 27.65 10.18
C MET A 396 8.19 27.07 9.71
N PRO A 397 8.36 25.74 9.70
CA PRO A 397 9.56 25.08 9.19
C PRO A 397 9.70 25.20 7.67
N SER A 398 10.88 24.85 7.17
CA SER A 398 11.14 24.77 5.73
C SER A 398 10.19 23.79 5.03
N LEU A 399 9.94 24.02 3.74
CA LEU A 399 9.10 23.14 2.92
C LEU A 399 9.61 21.69 2.94
N SER A 400 10.93 21.46 2.86
CA SER A 400 11.51 20.11 2.90
C SER A 400 11.17 19.38 4.20
N ARG A 401 11.25 20.06 5.36
CA ARG A 401 10.90 19.45 6.66
C ARG A 401 9.41 19.13 6.75
N ARG A 402 8.55 19.99 6.21
CA ARG A 402 7.10 19.78 6.17
C ARG A 402 6.72 18.64 5.21
N ALA A 403 7.37 18.56 4.06
CA ALA A 403 7.20 17.47 3.10
C ALA A 403 7.67 16.13 3.66
N ALA A 404 8.81 16.11 4.37
CA ALA A 404 9.30 14.93 5.07
C ALA A 404 8.31 14.45 6.14
N LEU A 405 7.80 15.36 6.99
CA LEU A 405 6.75 15.05 7.97
C LEU A 405 5.51 14.44 7.30
N SER A 406 5.01 15.07 6.22
CA SER A 406 3.88 14.55 5.45
C SER A 406 4.16 13.17 4.86
N LEU A 407 5.36 12.93 4.30
CA LEU A 407 5.75 11.64 3.75
C LEU A 407 5.75 10.56 4.82
N THR A 408 6.33 10.85 5.99
CA THR A 408 6.36 9.93 7.13
C THR A 408 4.96 9.58 7.63
N LEU A 409 4.07 10.56 7.79
CA LEU A 409 2.69 10.33 8.20
C LEU A 409 1.88 9.53 7.17
N ALA A 410 2.03 9.84 5.87
CA ALA A 410 1.37 9.09 4.81
C ALA A 410 1.88 7.64 4.73
N THR A 411 3.18 7.43 4.91
CA THR A 411 3.79 6.09 4.90
C THR A 411 3.25 5.25 6.05
N SER A 412 3.21 5.81 7.26
CA SER A 412 2.65 5.16 8.44
C SER A 412 1.16 4.80 8.25
N LEU A 413 0.33 5.74 7.79
CA LEU A 413 -1.09 5.46 7.54
C LEU A 413 -1.26 4.39 6.45
N GLY A 414 -0.46 4.44 5.39
CA GLY A 414 -0.42 3.42 4.34
C GLY A 414 -0.11 2.02 4.88
N ASN A 415 0.82 1.92 5.84
CA ASN A 415 1.16 0.65 6.50
C ASN A 415 0.01 0.09 7.33
N PHE A 416 -0.68 0.92 8.11
CA PHE A 416 -1.92 0.51 8.79
C PHE A 416 -2.97 0.02 7.80
N HIS A 417 -3.19 0.77 6.71
CA HIS A 417 -4.10 0.39 5.65
C HIS A 417 -3.69 -0.94 4.97
N ASN A 418 -2.40 -1.21 4.79
CA ASN A 418 -1.89 -2.45 4.20
C ASN A 418 -2.23 -3.70 5.03
N VAL A 419 -2.27 -3.57 6.36
CA VAL A 419 -2.69 -4.64 7.28
C VAL A 419 -4.21 -4.60 7.56
N GLY A 420 -4.96 -3.83 6.76
CA GLY A 420 -6.42 -3.69 6.86
C GLY A 420 -6.87 -3.08 8.19
N TRP A 421 -6.11 -2.10 8.68
CA TRP A 421 -6.38 -1.38 9.91
C TRP A 421 -6.82 0.05 9.61
N LEU A 422 -7.90 0.51 10.25
CA LEU A 422 -8.47 1.84 10.07
C LEU A 422 -8.22 2.69 11.32
N HIS A 423 -7.72 3.92 11.15
CA HIS A 423 -7.28 4.76 12.26
C HIS A 423 -8.44 5.43 13.01
N LYS A 424 -9.37 6.10 12.30
CA LYS A 424 -10.53 6.86 12.81
C LYS A 424 -10.29 8.05 13.73
N GLY A 425 -9.10 8.18 14.33
CA GLY A 425 -8.74 9.28 15.21
C GLY A 425 -7.67 10.22 14.65
N LEU A 426 -7.39 10.23 13.34
CA LEU A 426 -6.21 10.95 12.83
C LEU A 426 -6.42 12.47 12.90
N ARG A 427 -5.58 13.18 13.65
CA ARG A 427 -5.62 14.64 13.83
C ARG A 427 -4.28 15.14 14.37
N SER A 428 -4.02 16.45 14.30
CA SER A 428 -2.75 17.02 14.80
C SER A 428 -2.51 16.85 16.31
N ARG A 429 -3.55 16.65 17.13
CA ARG A 429 -3.37 16.27 18.55
C ARG A 429 -2.83 14.85 18.74
N ASN A 430 -3.12 13.96 17.79
CA ASN A 430 -2.77 12.54 17.84
C ASN A 430 -1.50 12.25 17.04
N ILE A 431 -0.71 13.29 16.75
CA ILE A 431 0.62 13.19 16.17
C ILE A 431 1.57 13.76 17.20
N LEU A 432 2.32 12.89 17.85
CA LEU A 432 3.19 13.23 18.98
C LEU A 432 4.65 13.32 18.53
N LEU A 433 5.35 14.29 19.07
CA LEU A 433 6.78 14.49 18.88
C LEU A 433 7.45 14.52 20.24
N VAL A 434 8.52 13.75 20.34
CA VAL A 434 9.25 13.57 21.57
C VAL A 434 10.46 14.49 21.55
N SER A 435 10.57 15.42 22.49
CA SER A 435 11.69 16.37 22.56
C SER A 435 11.88 16.92 23.96
N SER A 436 13.07 17.46 24.23
CA SER A 436 13.35 18.22 25.46
C SER A 436 12.73 19.63 25.44
N ASN A 437 12.45 20.17 24.26
CA ASN A 437 11.84 21.49 24.08
C ASN A 437 10.99 21.51 22.80
N LEU A 438 9.86 22.20 22.84
CA LEU A 438 8.95 22.38 21.71
C LEU A 438 9.67 22.92 20.45
N LYS A 439 10.64 23.83 20.61
CA LYS A 439 11.40 24.43 19.50
C LYS A 439 12.43 23.49 18.88
N THR A 440 12.83 22.45 19.61
CA THR A 440 13.83 21.46 19.16
C THR A 440 13.18 20.15 18.73
N ALA A 441 11.85 20.11 18.60
CA ALA A 441 11.13 18.93 18.17
C ALA A 441 11.59 18.49 16.76
N ASP A 442 11.97 17.21 16.66
CA ASP A 442 12.37 16.63 15.39
C ASP A 442 11.16 16.15 14.59
N LEU A 443 10.82 16.91 13.56
CA LEU A 443 9.71 16.60 12.64
C LEU A 443 9.97 15.34 11.81
N SER A 444 11.20 14.81 11.80
CA SER A 444 11.50 13.56 11.11
C SER A 444 10.98 12.33 11.87
N GLN A 445 10.75 12.44 13.18
CA GLN A 445 10.37 11.34 14.08
C GLN A 445 8.99 11.54 14.76
N PRO A 446 7.89 11.70 13.99
CA PRO A 446 6.56 11.78 14.56
C PRO A 446 6.06 10.39 14.99
N TYR A 447 5.19 10.35 16.00
CA TYR A 447 4.43 9.17 16.40
C TYR A 447 2.93 9.41 16.21
N ILE A 448 2.25 8.50 15.52
CA ILE A 448 0.80 8.49 15.42
C ILE A 448 0.24 7.77 16.66
N THR A 449 -0.75 8.38 17.30
CA THR A 449 -1.50 7.83 18.43
C THR A 449 -3.01 8.06 18.24
N GLY A 450 -3.84 7.93 19.28
CA GLY A 450 -5.29 8.12 19.11
C GLY A 450 -5.99 6.95 18.42
N PHE A 451 -5.55 5.73 18.75
CA PHE A 451 -6.10 4.49 18.21
C PHE A 451 -7.38 4.03 18.92
N GLU A 452 -8.00 4.87 19.76
CA GLU A 452 -9.14 4.47 20.60
C GLU A 452 -10.33 3.97 19.78
N LEU A 453 -10.49 4.55 18.59
CA LEU A 453 -11.53 4.22 17.63
C LEU A 453 -11.03 3.33 16.49
N SER A 454 -9.75 2.95 16.51
CA SER A 454 -9.16 2.15 15.46
C SER A 454 -9.64 0.71 15.48
N ARG A 455 -9.75 0.09 14.30
CA ARG A 455 -10.23 -1.29 14.18
C ARG A 455 -9.87 -1.93 12.85
N PRO A 456 -9.97 -3.28 12.74
CA PRO A 456 -9.93 -3.98 11.46
C PRO A 456 -11.04 -3.50 10.50
N SER A 457 -10.73 -3.45 9.21
CA SER A 457 -11.65 -3.02 8.16
C SER A 457 -12.90 -3.92 8.00
N GLU A 458 -12.80 -5.18 8.39
CA GLU A 458 -13.80 -6.23 8.17
C GLU A 458 -14.91 -6.20 9.26
N MET A 459 -14.66 -5.55 10.40
CA MET A 459 -15.62 -5.46 11.52
C MET A 459 -16.55 -4.25 11.39
N SER A 460 -17.29 -4.16 10.28
CA SER A 460 -18.25 -3.05 10.03
C SER A 460 -19.48 -3.07 10.96
N GLU A 461 -19.83 -4.23 11.53
CA GLU A 461 -21.08 -4.42 12.29
C GLU A 461 -21.02 -3.91 13.73
N LEU A 462 -19.82 -3.62 14.24
CA LEU A 462 -19.56 -3.13 15.61
C LEU A 462 -19.37 -1.61 15.67
N THR A 463 -20.03 -0.85 14.79
CA THR A 463 -19.79 0.59 14.72
C THR A 463 -20.38 1.31 15.93
N ASP A 464 -19.55 1.49 16.97
CA ASP A 464 -19.83 2.48 18.01
C ASP A 464 -20.05 3.82 17.31
N LYS A 465 -21.24 4.39 17.53
CA LYS A 465 -21.58 5.72 17.02
C LYS A 465 -20.61 6.69 17.68
N ALA A 466 -19.72 7.27 16.86
CA ALA A 466 -18.79 8.27 17.35
C ALA A 466 -19.61 9.44 17.91
N ARG A 467 -19.26 9.91 19.12
CA ARG A 467 -19.96 11.04 19.71
C ARG A 467 -19.77 12.27 18.84
N PHE A 468 -20.78 13.13 18.88
CA PHE A 468 -20.66 14.48 18.37
C PHE A 468 -19.63 15.23 19.21
N GLU A 469 -18.48 15.49 18.61
CA GLU A 469 -17.35 16.13 19.24
C GLU A 469 -16.76 17.12 18.24
N PRO A 470 -17.16 18.40 18.27
CA PRO A 470 -16.76 19.36 17.24
C PRO A 470 -15.26 19.40 16.96
N GLU A 471 -14.42 19.35 18.00
CA GLU A 471 -12.96 19.35 17.85
C GLU A 471 -12.39 18.13 17.11
N VAL A 472 -13.09 16.99 17.15
CA VAL A 472 -12.72 15.75 16.45
C VAL A 472 -13.39 15.72 15.08
N ASP A 473 -14.66 16.11 15.01
CA ASP A 473 -15.49 16.06 13.82
C ASP A 473 -14.98 16.99 12.71
N MET A 474 -14.22 18.05 13.04
CA MET A 474 -13.50 18.87 12.05
C MET A 474 -12.53 18.06 11.17
N TYR A 475 -11.96 16.97 11.71
CA TYR A 475 -11.05 16.08 10.98
C TYR A 475 -11.78 14.89 10.36
N ARG A 476 -13.01 14.59 10.80
CA ARG A 476 -13.80 13.48 10.25
C ARG A 476 -14.51 13.91 8.98
N HIS A 477 -14.60 12.99 8.04
CA HIS A 477 -15.32 13.22 6.80
C HIS A 477 -16.81 13.48 7.09
N PRO A 478 -17.51 14.39 6.35
CA PRO A 478 -18.90 14.76 6.63
C PRO A 478 -19.89 13.60 6.75
N LEU A 479 -19.65 12.49 6.00
CA LEU A 479 -20.49 11.28 6.03
C LEU A 479 -20.36 10.42 7.31
N VAL A 480 -19.41 10.74 8.18
CA VAL A 480 -19.10 9.99 9.42
C VAL A 480 -18.96 10.90 10.65
N GLN A 481 -19.50 12.12 10.59
CA GLN A 481 -19.55 13.07 11.71
C GLN A 481 -20.75 12.78 12.64
N GLY A 482 -20.65 13.17 13.92
CA GLY A 482 -21.81 13.29 14.81
C GLY A 482 -22.57 12.01 15.14
N GLY A 483 -22.01 10.82 14.87
CA GLY A 483 -22.63 9.53 15.15
C GLY A 483 -23.75 9.12 14.18
N GLU A 484 -24.05 9.97 13.19
CA GLU A 484 -24.92 9.66 12.05
C GLU A 484 -24.11 8.93 10.98
N ASN A 485 -23.88 7.63 11.18
CA ASN A 485 -23.25 6.80 10.16
C ASN A 485 -24.29 6.47 9.07
N ALA A 486 -24.17 7.12 7.90
CA ALA A 486 -24.92 6.72 6.71
C ALA A 486 -24.39 5.41 6.07
N GLY A 487 -23.24 4.89 6.53
CA GLY A 487 -22.64 3.64 6.02
C GLY A 487 -21.41 3.16 6.79
N ALA A 488 -20.78 2.11 6.27
CA ALA A 488 -19.54 1.53 6.82
C ALA A 488 -18.35 2.49 6.68
N TYR A 489 -17.51 2.57 7.71
CA TYR A 489 -16.30 3.40 7.65
C TYR A 489 -15.21 2.73 6.79
N GLY A 490 -14.77 3.39 5.72
CA GLY A 490 -13.72 2.94 4.81
C GLY A 490 -12.38 3.70 4.95
N LYS A 491 -11.39 3.27 4.17
CA LYS A 491 -10.04 3.87 4.17
C LYS A 491 -10.05 5.32 3.70
N ALA A 492 -10.94 5.70 2.78
CA ALA A 492 -11.01 7.07 2.28
C ALA A 492 -11.28 8.12 3.37
N TYR A 493 -11.93 7.74 4.47
CA TYR A 493 -12.19 8.65 5.58
C TYR A 493 -10.93 8.95 6.40
N ASP A 494 -10.03 7.98 6.59
CA ASP A 494 -8.71 8.25 7.19
C ASP A 494 -7.87 9.14 6.27
N LEU A 495 -7.98 8.94 4.95
CA LEU A 495 -7.30 9.77 3.96
C LEU A 495 -7.82 11.22 3.99
N TYR A 496 -9.13 11.42 4.16
CA TYR A 496 -9.69 12.75 4.36
C TYR A 496 -9.11 13.41 5.62
N SER A 497 -9.04 12.70 6.75
CA SER A 497 -8.43 13.22 7.98
C SER A 497 -6.95 13.57 7.78
N LEU A 498 -6.21 12.77 7.03
CA LEU A 498 -4.83 13.07 6.63
C LEU A 498 -4.76 14.34 5.76
N GLY A 499 -5.72 14.55 4.86
CA GLY A 499 -5.84 15.76 4.04
C GLY A 499 -6.01 17.03 4.90
N ILE A 500 -6.81 16.96 5.97
CA ILE A 500 -6.96 18.06 6.93
C ILE A 500 -5.64 18.31 7.66
N VAL A 501 -4.95 17.26 8.13
CA VAL A 501 -3.63 17.40 8.77
C VAL A 501 -2.60 17.99 7.79
N PHE A 502 -2.63 17.63 6.51
CA PHE A 502 -1.73 18.20 5.51
C PHE A 502 -2.05 19.67 5.22
N LEU A 503 -3.32 20.06 5.28
CA LEU A 503 -3.72 21.46 5.22
C LEU A 503 -3.14 22.25 6.40
N GLU A 504 -3.22 21.68 7.62
CA GLU A 504 -2.60 22.28 8.81
C GLU A 504 -1.08 22.41 8.66
N ILE A 505 -0.40 21.37 8.15
CA ILE A 505 1.04 21.41 7.87
C ILE A 505 1.36 22.47 6.79
N ALA A 506 0.56 22.57 5.74
CA ALA A 506 0.75 23.52 4.65
C ALA A 506 0.63 24.99 5.11
N TYR A 507 -0.32 25.29 5.97
CA TYR A 507 -0.49 26.60 6.58
C TYR A 507 0.38 26.83 7.80
N TRP A 508 0.92 25.75 8.36
CA TRP A 508 1.53 25.71 9.69
C TRP A 508 0.66 26.40 10.74
N SER A 509 -0.62 26.02 10.77
CA SER A 509 -1.63 26.59 11.65
C SER A 509 -2.72 25.56 11.94
N PRO A 510 -3.33 25.54 13.14
CA PRO A 510 -4.47 24.68 13.42
C PRO A 510 -5.67 24.97 12.50
N ILE A 511 -6.45 23.94 12.18
CA ILE A 511 -7.56 24.04 11.22
C ILE A 511 -8.62 25.08 11.62
N GLU A 512 -8.88 25.27 12.92
CA GLU A 512 -9.78 26.29 13.44
C GLU A 512 -9.32 27.71 13.07
N SER A 513 -8.01 27.97 13.13
CA SER A 513 -7.42 29.26 12.75
C SER A 513 -7.46 29.47 11.24
N ILE A 514 -7.19 28.43 10.45
CA ILE A 514 -7.25 28.48 8.98
C ILE A 514 -8.67 28.88 8.52
N LEU A 515 -9.68 28.27 9.15
CA LEU A 515 -11.09 28.50 8.82
C LEU A 515 -11.68 29.75 9.50
N ASN A 516 -10.92 30.45 10.34
CA ASN A 516 -11.37 31.59 11.16
C ASN A 516 -12.56 31.22 12.08
N ILE A 517 -12.46 30.07 12.74
CA ILE A 517 -13.44 29.59 13.73
C ILE A 517 -12.97 30.02 15.12
N GLU A 518 -13.71 30.93 15.75
CA GLU A 518 -13.36 31.45 17.07
C GLU A 518 -13.63 30.44 18.19
N ASN A 519 -14.74 29.70 18.12
CA ASN A 519 -15.14 28.74 19.16
C ASN A 519 -15.65 27.42 18.56
N VAL A 520 -14.74 26.44 18.51
CA VAL A 520 -15.00 25.10 17.98
C VAL A 520 -16.13 24.38 18.74
N GLY A 521 -16.22 24.55 20.06
CA GLY A 521 -17.22 23.89 20.89
C GLY A 521 -18.67 24.32 20.60
N THR A 522 -18.86 25.43 19.90
CA THR A 522 -20.19 25.96 19.53
C THR A 522 -20.62 25.60 18.10
N LEU A 523 -19.77 24.89 17.34
CA LEU A 523 -20.10 24.52 15.98
C LEU A 523 -21.27 23.54 15.94
N THR A 524 -22.23 23.82 15.06
CA THR A 524 -23.34 22.90 14.75
C THR A 524 -22.87 21.79 13.81
N ALA A 525 -23.59 20.65 13.81
CA ALA A 525 -23.34 19.56 12.86
C ALA A 525 -23.42 20.03 11.39
N GLU A 526 -24.35 20.93 11.07
CA GLU A 526 -24.45 21.54 9.75
C GLU A 526 -23.18 22.30 9.36
N LYS A 527 -22.65 23.13 10.28
CA LYS A 527 -21.42 23.88 10.02
C LYS A 527 -20.21 22.95 9.84
N LEU A 528 -20.12 21.88 10.63
CA LEU A 528 -19.06 20.87 10.52
C LEU A 528 -19.13 20.11 9.18
N ARG A 529 -20.32 19.75 8.71
CA ARG A 529 -20.50 19.11 7.39
C ARG A 529 -20.10 20.04 6.24
N SER A 530 -20.30 21.35 6.42
CA SER A 530 -19.91 22.37 5.42
C SER A 530 -18.39 22.59 5.31
N ILE A 531 -17.58 22.14 6.29
CA ILE A 531 -16.12 22.37 6.30
C ILE A 531 -15.47 21.84 5.03
N ARG A 532 -15.82 20.62 4.61
CA ARG A 532 -15.27 20.02 3.40
C ARG A 532 -15.56 20.88 2.17
N ALA A 533 -16.82 21.23 1.94
CA ALA A 533 -17.22 22.08 0.81
C ALA A 533 -16.56 23.47 0.89
N THR A 534 -16.37 24.01 2.10
CA THR A 534 -15.67 25.28 2.32
C THR A 534 -14.20 25.20 1.88
N ILE A 535 -13.50 24.12 2.24
CA ILE A 535 -12.07 23.95 1.90
C ILE A 535 -11.89 23.67 0.42
N ILE A 536 -12.75 22.87 -0.20
CA ILE A 536 -12.57 22.42 -1.58
C ILE A 536 -13.15 23.45 -2.58
N ASP A 537 -14.31 24.04 -2.27
CA ASP A 537 -15.15 24.76 -3.24
C ASP A 537 -15.59 26.17 -2.75
N ASP A 538 -14.96 26.70 -1.69
CA ASP A 538 -15.39 27.92 -0.97
C ASP A 538 -16.85 27.88 -0.47
N GLY A 539 -17.43 26.69 -0.29
CA GLY A 539 -18.78 26.51 0.24
C GLY A 539 -19.90 26.74 -0.79
N ARG A 540 -19.59 26.69 -2.08
CA ARG A 540 -20.59 26.76 -3.16
C ARG A 540 -21.36 25.43 -3.25
N GLU A 541 -22.68 25.49 -3.29
CA GLU A 541 -23.52 24.31 -3.56
C GLU A 541 -23.33 23.85 -5.02
N ILE A 542 -22.99 22.59 -5.21
CA ILE A 542 -22.99 21.93 -6.51
C ILE A 542 -24.35 21.25 -6.67
N GLU A 543 -25.09 21.52 -7.76
CA GLU A 543 -26.44 20.98 -7.93
C GLU A 543 -26.47 19.43 -7.96
N PRO A 544 -27.50 18.79 -7.35
CA PRO A 544 -27.57 17.34 -7.21
C PRO A 544 -27.67 16.57 -8.54
N ASN A 545 -28.20 17.18 -9.61
CA ASN A 545 -28.30 16.55 -10.94
C ASN A 545 -26.96 16.51 -11.69
N ALA A 546 -25.90 17.14 -11.16
CA ALA A 546 -24.57 16.99 -11.70
C ALA A 546 -23.96 15.61 -11.33
N LEU A 547 -24.40 14.95 -10.26
CA LEU A 547 -23.78 13.71 -9.76
C LEU A 547 -24.08 12.44 -10.58
N GLU A 548 -24.88 12.50 -11.65
CA GLU A 548 -25.20 11.32 -12.50
C GLU A 548 -24.09 10.95 -13.52
N GLY A 549 -22.97 11.68 -13.58
CA GLY A 549 -21.87 11.41 -14.53
C GLY A 549 -20.64 10.69 -13.95
N GLY A 550 -20.61 10.40 -12.65
CA GLY A 550 -19.40 9.88 -12.00
C GLY A 550 -18.18 10.80 -12.21
N ILE A 551 -17.03 10.18 -12.48
CA ILE A 551 -15.69 10.79 -12.56
C ILE A 551 -15.61 12.00 -13.52
N GLU A 552 -16.48 12.10 -14.53
CA GLU A 552 -16.54 13.21 -15.50
C GLU A 552 -16.81 14.60 -14.87
N LEU A 553 -17.26 14.68 -13.60
CA LEU A 553 -17.42 15.96 -12.90
C LEU A 553 -16.11 16.61 -12.45
N LEU A 554 -15.06 15.82 -12.29
CA LEU A 554 -13.76 16.30 -11.83
C LEU A 554 -12.99 17.06 -12.93
N THR A 555 -13.48 16.96 -14.18
CA THR A 555 -12.96 17.56 -15.42
C THR A 555 -13.60 18.87 -15.83
N SER A 556 -14.62 19.39 -15.16
CA SER A 556 -15.36 20.52 -15.73
C SER A 556 -14.67 21.86 -15.45
N SER A 557 -14.28 22.59 -16.51
CA SER A 557 -13.82 23.99 -16.56
C SER A 557 -14.69 25.04 -15.86
N HIS A 558 -15.75 24.60 -15.18
CA HIS A 558 -16.59 25.43 -14.33
C HIS A 558 -16.17 25.45 -12.85
N PHE A 559 -15.13 24.73 -12.45
CA PHE A 559 -14.68 24.73 -11.06
C PHE A 559 -13.68 25.86 -10.77
N VAL A 560 -14.13 26.89 -10.06
CA VAL A 560 -13.23 27.92 -9.51
C VAL A 560 -12.52 27.32 -8.29
N GLU A 561 -11.19 27.28 -8.35
CA GLU A 561 -10.35 26.75 -7.29
C GLU A 561 -10.55 27.53 -5.98
N SER A 562 -10.72 26.81 -4.87
CA SER A 562 -10.90 27.39 -3.54
C SER A 562 -9.70 28.24 -3.12
N ARG A 563 -9.98 29.34 -2.41
CA ARG A 563 -8.95 30.23 -1.85
C ARG A 563 -7.97 29.49 -0.93
N PHE A 564 -8.44 28.40 -0.30
CA PHE A 564 -7.64 27.59 0.60
C PHE A 564 -6.60 26.77 -0.17
N LEU A 565 -7.02 26.11 -1.25
CA LEU A 565 -6.12 25.31 -2.09
C LEU A 565 -5.13 26.18 -2.86
N GLN A 566 -5.57 27.35 -3.36
CA GLN A 566 -4.67 28.33 -3.97
C GLN A 566 -3.56 28.78 -3.02
N ARG A 567 -3.90 28.98 -1.74
CA ARG A 567 -2.90 29.34 -0.73
C ARG A 567 -1.98 28.18 -0.37
N VAL A 568 -2.46 26.92 -0.37
CA VAL A 568 -1.57 25.75 -0.27
C VAL A 568 -0.56 25.73 -1.41
N ALA A 569 -0.99 25.98 -2.65
CA ALA A 569 -0.08 26.06 -3.79
C ALA A 569 0.96 27.18 -3.62
N ALA A 570 0.53 28.35 -3.13
CA ALA A 570 1.45 29.45 -2.83
C ALA A 570 2.48 29.13 -1.71
N LEU A 571 2.12 28.28 -0.73
CA LEU A 571 2.97 27.96 0.42
C LEU A 571 3.85 26.72 0.21
N CYS A 572 3.40 25.76 -0.59
CA CYS A 572 4.02 24.43 -0.72
C CYS A 572 4.24 23.97 -2.17
N GLY A 573 3.79 24.75 -3.15
CA GLY A 573 3.81 24.40 -4.56
C GLY A 573 2.61 23.58 -5.01
N ASP A 574 2.41 23.55 -6.32
CA ASP A 574 1.29 22.87 -7.00
C ASP A 574 1.20 21.39 -6.66
N LEU A 575 2.35 20.72 -6.58
CA LEU A 575 2.40 19.28 -6.33
C LEU A 575 1.85 18.92 -4.94
N TYR A 576 2.12 19.74 -3.93
CA TYR A 576 1.60 19.53 -2.57
C TYR A 576 0.11 19.86 -2.48
N ARG A 577 -0.35 20.93 -3.15
CA ARG A 577 -1.79 21.23 -3.26
C ARG A 577 -2.54 20.06 -3.88
N ASP A 578 -2.06 19.52 -5.00
CA ASP A 578 -2.70 18.39 -5.67
C ASP A 578 -2.86 17.18 -4.72
N ILE A 579 -1.85 16.92 -3.88
CA ILE A 579 -1.90 15.87 -2.84
C ILE A 579 -3.02 16.16 -1.83
N VAL A 580 -3.10 17.39 -1.31
CA VAL A 580 -4.13 17.79 -0.33
C VAL A 580 -5.53 17.64 -0.95
N GLN A 581 -5.73 18.13 -2.17
CA GLN A 581 -7.00 18.01 -2.88
C GLN A 581 -7.41 16.55 -3.09
N LEU A 582 -6.46 15.70 -3.48
CA LEU A 582 -6.67 14.27 -3.66
C LEU A 582 -7.14 13.59 -2.36
N LEU A 583 -6.49 13.90 -1.24
CA LEU A 583 -6.84 13.36 0.08
C LEU A 583 -8.24 13.81 0.53
N LEU A 584 -8.59 15.08 0.34
CA LEU A 584 -9.91 15.63 0.70
C LEU A 584 -11.04 15.08 -0.19
N ARG A 585 -10.71 14.55 -1.38
CA ARG A 585 -11.62 13.92 -2.35
C ARG A 585 -11.54 12.40 -2.36
N ALA A 586 -10.86 11.76 -1.42
CA ALA A 586 -10.65 10.31 -1.40
C ALA A 586 -11.97 9.48 -1.45
N THR A 587 -13.08 10.02 -0.95
CA THR A 587 -14.39 9.34 -0.98
C THR A 587 -15.03 9.29 -2.37
N GLU A 588 -14.77 10.29 -3.22
CA GLU A 588 -15.15 10.30 -4.64
C GLU A 588 -14.39 9.20 -5.39
N ILE A 589 -13.17 8.89 -4.94
CA ILE A 589 -12.29 7.87 -5.52
C ILE A 589 -12.72 6.46 -5.11
N GLU A 590 -13.08 6.26 -3.84
CA GLU A 590 -13.57 4.97 -3.33
C GLU A 590 -15.03 4.67 -3.77
N SER A 591 -15.75 5.66 -4.29
CA SER A 591 -17.12 5.48 -4.78
C SER A 591 -17.18 4.56 -6.01
N PRO A 592 -18.23 3.72 -6.16
CA PRO A 592 -18.34 2.82 -7.29
C PRO A 592 -18.54 3.58 -8.61
N VAL A 593 -17.75 3.24 -9.63
CA VAL A 593 -17.83 3.85 -10.97
C VAL A 593 -19.03 3.30 -11.76
N TYR A 594 -19.40 2.05 -11.50
CA TYR A 594 -20.55 1.40 -12.11
C TYR A 594 -21.26 0.48 -11.12
N ARG A 595 -22.53 0.17 -11.42
CA ARG A 595 -23.35 -0.70 -10.58
C ARG A 595 -22.75 -2.10 -10.49
N GLY A 596 -22.49 -2.56 -9.27
CA GLY A 596 -21.92 -3.89 -9.01
C GLY A 596 -20.39 -3.97 -9.04
N GLU A 597 -19.67 -2.83 -9.07
CA GLU A 597 -18.22 -2.83 -8.89
C GLU A 597 -17.81 -3.53 -7.57
N LYS A 598 -16.91 -4.52 -7.67
CA LYS A 598 -16.42 -5.29 -6.53
C LYS A 598 -15.65 -4.39 -5.55
N ALA A 599 -15.84 -4.60 -4.24
CA ALA A 599 -15.14 -3.83 -3.20
C ALA A 599 -13.61 -3.89 -3.33
N ALA A 600 -13.06 -5.05 -3.74
CA ALA A 600 -11.63 -5.21 -4.00
C ALA A 600 -11.10 -4.26 -5.09
N SER A 601 -11.90 -4.01 -6.14
CA SER A 601 -11.51 -3.10 -7.23
C SER A 601 -11.43 -1.65 -6.74
N ARG A 602 -12.41 -1.22 -5.92
CA ARG A 602 -12.44 0.11 -5.30
C ARG A 602 -11.27 0.32 -4.34
N HIS A 603 -10.97 -0.69 -3.53
CA HIS A 603 -9.85 -0.68 -2.61
C HIS A 603 -8.50 -0.55 -3.31
N ARG A 604 -8.31 -1.31 -4.39
CA ARG A 604 -7.12 -1.25 -5.24
C ARG A 604 -6.97 0.12 -5.87
N ARG A 605 -8.03 0.68 -6.45
CA ARG A 605 -8.03 2.05 -7.00
C ARG A 605 -7.57 3.08 -5.97
N LEU A 606 -8.13 3.02 -4.76
CA LEU A 606 -7.75 3.93 -3.68
C LEU A 606 -6.28 3.77 -3.29
N GLN A 607 -5.77 2.54 -3.23
CA GLN A 607 -4.37 2.24 -2.91
C GLN A 607 -3.40 2.75 -3.99
N ASP A 608 -3.70 2.51 -5.27
CA ASP A 608 -2.87 2.96 -6.37
C ASP A 608 -2.78 4.48 -6.40
N ILE A 609 -3.93 5.14 -6.21
CA ILE A 609 -4.01 6.59 -6.15
C ILE A 609 -3.29 7.14 -4.91
N PHE A 610 -3.37 6.46 -3.77
CA PHE A 610 -2.59 6.87 -2.60
C PHE A 610 -1.08 6.72 -2.84
N ARG A 611 -0.64 5.62 -3.43
CA ARG A 611 0.77 5.38 -3.73
C ARG A 611 1.32 6.39 -4.75
N GLU A 612 0.70 6.48 -5.92
CA GLU A 612 1.17 7.30 -7.04
C GLU A 612 0.82 8.78 -6.87
N GLY A 613 -0.35 9.06 -6.29
CA GLY A 613 -0.87 10.41 -6.10
C GLY A 613 -0.46 11.08 -4.79
N VAL A 614 -0.02 10.33 -3.77
CA VAL A 614 0.43 10.89 -2.49
C VAL A 614 1.90 10.55 -2.21
N LEU A 615 2.24 9.27 -2.02
CA LEU A 615 3.58 8.86 -1.57
C LEU A 615 4.68 9.24 -2.57
N GLU A 616 4.53 8.88 -3.85
CA GLU A 616 5.55 9.18 -4.85
C GLU A 616 5.71 10.67 -5.11
N ARG A 617 4.62 11.44 -5.02
CA ARG A 617 4.67 12.90 -5.18
C ARG A 617 5.35 13.57 -4.00
N LEU A 618 5.05 13.15 -2.77
CA LEU A 618 5.76 13.62 -1.57
C LEU A 618 7.24 13.26 -1.61
N GLN A 619 7.58 12.06 -2.09
CA GLN A 619 8.96 11.65 -2.29
C GLN A 619 9.69 12.56 -3.29
N LYS A 620 9.06 12.89 -4.43
CA LYS A 620 9.62 13.85 -5.40
C LYS A 620 9.84 15.24 -4.80
N ILE A 621 8.92 15.72 -3.96
CA ILE A 621 9.10 17.00 -3.25
C ILE A 621 10.31 16.90 -2.33
N ASN A 622 10.44 15.79 -1.59
CA ASN A 622 11.52 15.60 -0.63
C ASN A 622 12.90 15.42 -1.29
N GLU A 623 12.97 14.85 -2.49
CA GLU A 623 14.21 14.66 -3.27
C GLU A 623 14.60 15.90 -4.09
N GLY A 624 13.67 16.84 -4.31
CA GLY A 624 13.89 18.05 -5.11
C GLY A 624 14.50 19.24 -4.35
N PHE A 625 14.72 19.12 -3.05
CA PHE A 625 15.36 20.10 -2.17
C PHE A 625 16.58 19.48 -1.49
#